data_AF-A0AAV0R613-F1
#
_entry.id   AF-A0AAV0R613-F1
#
_cell.length_a   1.000
_cell.length_b   1.000
_cell.length_c   1.000
_cell.angle_alpha   90.00
_cell.angle_beta   90.00
_cell.angle_gamma   90.00
#
_symmetry.space_group_name_H-M   'P 1'
#
loop_
_entity.id
_entity.type
_entity.pdbx_description
1 polymer ?
#
loop_
_entity_poly.entity_id
_entity_poly.type
_entity_poly.pdbx_seq_one_letter_code
_entity_poly.pdbx_strand_id
1 'polypeptide(L)'
;MGGKNESSSATLELFLKIGLDERTAKNTVANNKVTTNLSAVIHEAGVIEGCNRTVGNLLYTVATKYPANALAHRPVLLEYVVSSKIKTPAQLEAAFSFLSNTASESLHVKEFEEACGVGIEVSVEDIEKTVSEIFELNKESILAMRYRTNVGDIFANIRKRLPWADPKIVKQLVDAKLYELLGERTAADNEKPTKQKKEKPAKVEEKKVAVETTVQPSEEELNPFLNFPDPKENFKVHTEIFFSDRPVLRCCNSKEMLDKHLMVTGGKVYSRFPPEPNGYLHIGHAKAMFVSFGLARERDGCCYLRFDDTNPEAEKKEYIDHIQEIVSWLGWKPFKITYTSDYFQELYELAVELIRRGHAYVDHQTAEEIKEYREKKKNSPWRDRPISESLRLFDEMKRGMIEEGKATLRMKQDMQSDNFNMYDLIAYRIKFTPHPHAGDKWCIYPSYDYAHCIVDSLENITHSLCTLEFETRRASYYWLLHSLDLYQPYVWEYSRLNVTNTVMSKRKLNFLVTNKHVDGWDDPRLMTLAGLRRRGVTSSAINTFVRGIGITRRSVI
;
A
#
# COMPACT_ATOMS: atom_id res chain seq x y z
N MET A 1 34.42 26.69 20.23
CA MET A 1 33.18 25.92 20.49
C MET A 1 31.99 26.76 20.99
N GLY A 2 32.07 28.11 21.04
CA GLY A 2 30.97 28.96 21.54
C GLY A 2 29.80 29.20 20.57
N GLY A 3 30.05 29.36 19.27
CA GLY A 3 29.02 29.85 18.32
C GLY A 3 27.93 28.85 17.89
N LYS A 4 28.11 27.53 18.07
CA LYS A 4 27.09 26.52 17.69
C LYS A 4 26.00 26.35 18.74
N ASN A 5 26.30 26.56 20.03
CA ASN A 5 25.32 26.41 21.10
C ASN A 5 24.39 27.63 21.22
N GLU A 6 24.88 28.84 20.93
CA GLU A 6 24.05 30.06 20.96
C GLU A 6 23.01 30.08 19.84
N SER A 7 23.39 29.68 18.61
CA SER A 7 22.48 29.62 17.46
C SER A 7 21.36 28.58 17.63
N SER A 8 21.68 27.41 18.22
CA SER A 8 20.69 26.37 18.51
C SER A 8 19.68 26.81 19.60
N SER A 9 20.16 27.54 20.61
CA SER A 9 19.31 28.09 21.68
C SER A 9 18.35 29.17 21.16
N ALA A 10 18.82 30.09 20.33
CA ALA A 10 17.98 31.14 19.74
C ALA A 10 16.88 30.58 18.82
N THR A 11 17.21 29.53 18.06
CA THR A 11 16.25 28.88 17.15
C THR A 11 15.19 28.08 17.91
N LEU A 12 15.57 27.44 19.03
CA LEU A 12 14.62 26.80 19.93
C LEU A 12 13.62 27.82 20.50
N GLU A 13 14.12 28.98 20.95
CA GLU A 13 13.27 30.05 21.47
C GLU A 13 12.29 30.57 20.41
N LEU A 14 12.75 30.74 19.17
CA LEU A 14 11.90 31.15 18.04
C LEU A 14 10.75 30.15 17.78
N PHE A 15 11.03 28.85 17.84
CA PHE A 15 10.00 27.82 17.64
C PHE A 15 9.01 27.73 18.80
N LEU A 16 9.46 28.00 20.02
CA LEU A 16 8.58 28.10 21.17
C LEU A 16 7.68 29.35 21.10
N LYS A 17 8.18 30.48 20.57
CA LYS A 17 7.41 31.73 20.40
C LYS A 17 6.23 31.60 19.44
N ILE A 18 6.32 30.74 18.42
CA ILE A 18 5.18 30.44 17.55
C ILE A 18 4.20 29.41 18.17
N GLY A 19 4.49 28.90 19.38
CA GLY A 19 3.58 28.04 20.13
C GLY A 19 3.73 26.55 19.87
N LEU A 20 4.86 26.10 19.32
CA LEU A 20 5.19 24.67 19.27
C LEU A 20 5.45 24.14 20.68
N ASP A 21 5.05 22.89 20.94
CA ASP A 21 5.39 22.26 22.21
C ASP A 21 6.90 21.98 22.29
N GLU A 22 7.42 21.92 23.51
CA GLU A 22 8.85 21.82 23.78
C GLU A 22 9.50 20.59 23.13
N ARG A 23 8.78 19.47 23.08
CA ARG A 23 9.27 18.24 22.44
C ARG A 23 9.39 18.44 20.93
N THR A 24 8.35 18.96 20.28
CA THR A 24 8.36 19.23 18.84
C THR A 24 9.42 20.25 18.47
N ALA A 25 9.57 21.34 19.24
CA ALA A 25 10.58 22.36 19.00
C ALA A 25 12.01 21.80 19.10
N LYS A 26 12.32 21.01 20.15
CA LYS A 26 13.64 20.36 20.30
C LYS A 26 13.94 19.38 19.15
N ASN A 27 12.97 18.56 18.77
CA ASN A 27 13.11 17.64 17.65
C ASN A 27 13.33 18.37 16.32
N THR A 28 12.71 19.54 16.17
CA THR A 28 12.82 20.34 14.96
C THR A 28 14.21 20.94 14.86
N VAL A 29 14.74 21.53 15.93
CA VAL A 29 16.11 22.07 16.02
C VAL A 29 17.17 21.00 15.72
N ALA A 30 16.92 19.74 16.09
CA ALA A 30 17.81 18.62 15.76
C ALA A 30 17.84 18.28 14.26
N ASN A 31 16.83 18.69 13.48
CA ASN A 31 16.75 18.46 12.04
C ASN A 31 17.11 19.74 11.27
N ASN A 32 18.34 19.81 10.74
CA ASN A 32 18.86 20.97 10.03
C ASN A 32 17.96 21.45 8.87
N LYS A 33 17.37 20.52 8.11
CA LYS A 33 16.51 20.87 6.95
C LYS A 33 15.21 21.50 7.41
N VAL A 34 14.52 20.87 8.37
CA VAL A 34 13.25 21.40 8.90
C VAL A 34 13.49 22.69 9.68
N THR A 35 14.59 22.79 10.42
CA THR A 35 15.02 24.01 11.10
C THR A 35 15.15 25.17 10.14
N THR A 36 15.86 24.96 9.02
CA THR A 36 16.07 26.00 8.00
C THR A 36 14.76 26.41 7.36
N ASN A 37 13.92 25.44 6.97
CA ASN A 37 12.64 25.70 6.32
C ASN A 37 11.66 26.41 7.26
N LEU A 38 11.57 25.98 8.52
CA LEU A 38 10.66 26.57 9.49
C LEU A 38 11.08 27.99 9.85
N SER A 39 12.38 28.22 10.03
CA SER A 39 12.90 29.58 10.26
C SER A 39 12.55 30.49 9.07
N ALA A 40 12.76 30.03 7.83
CA ALA A 40 12.38 30.78 6.64
C ALA A 40 10.87 31.08 6.59
N VAL A 41 10.03 30.09 6.90
CA VAL A 41 8.57 30.25 6.96
C VAL A 41 8.14 31.26 8.03
N ILE A 42 8.77 31.24 9.22
CA ILE A 42 8.48 32.18 10.31
C ILE A 42 8.84 33.61 9.92
N HIS A 43 10.01 33.78 9.28
CA HIS A 43 10.46 35.09 8.78
C HIS A 43 9.55 35.60 7.66
N GLU A 44 9.20 34.75 6.69
CA GLU A 44 8.32 35.10 5.56
C GLU A 44 6.89 35.40 6.01
N ALA A 45 6.40 34.70 7.03
CA ALA A 45 5.10 34.96 7.65
C ALA A 45 5.10 36.21 8.56
N GLY A 46 6.27 36.79 8.87
CA GLY A 46 6.38 37.99 9.72
C GLY A 46 6.03 37.77 11.20
N VAL A 47 6.11 36.53 11.72
CA VAL A 47 5.69 36.17 13.09
C VAL A 47 6.86 35.88 14.04
N ILE A 48 7.99 36.56 13.84
CA ILE A 48 9.23 36.38 14.63
C ILE A 48 8.98 36.67 16.13
N GLU A 49 8.14 37.65 16.42
CA GLU A 49 7.73 38.04 17.79
C GLU A 49 6.73 37.05 18.41
N GLY A 50 6.29 36.03 17.66
CA GLY A 50 5.41 34.97 18.10
C GLY A 50 4.01 35.03 17.47
N CYS A 51 3.28 33.93 17.62
CA CYS A 51 1.89 33.81 17.21
C CYS A 51 1.14 32.82 18.11
N ASN A 52 -0.18 32.71 17.95
CA ASN A 52 -0.92 31.69 18.68
C ASN A 52 -0.53 30.27 18.22
N ARG A 53 -0.74 29.29 19.09
CA ARG A 53 -0.39 27.89 18.85
C ARG A 53 -1.04 27.28 17.60
N THR A 54 -2.26 27.69 17.27
CA THR A 54 -2.96 27.19 16.09
C THR A 54 -2.23 27.62 14.81
N VAL A 55 -1.91 28.91 14.70
CA VAL A 55 -1.13 29.48 13.60
C VAL A 55 0.25 28.82 13.53
N GLY A 56 0.96 28.69 14.66
CA GLY A 56 2.27 28.04 14.69
C GLY A 56 2.28 26.59 14.21
N ASN A 57 1.27 25.79 14.59
CA ASN A 57 1.15 24.42 14.11
C ASN A 57 0.90 24.35 12.59
N LEU A 58 0.14 25.30 12.03
CA LEU A 58 -0.07 25.40 10.59
C LEU A 58 1.21 25.83 9.87
N LEU A 59 1.95 26.81 10.40
CA LEU A 59 3.25 27.22 9.88
C LEU A 59 4.28 26.08 9.90
N TYR A 60 4.29 25.27 10.96
CA TYR A 60 5.10 24.05 11.03
C TYR A 60 4.72 23.04 9.94
N THR A 61 3.43 22.90 9.66
CA THR A 61 2.94 22.02 8.59
C THR A 61 3.36 22.56 7.22
N VAL A 62 3.29 23.87 7.00
CA VAL A 62 3.83 24.53 5.78
C VAL A 62 5.32 24.24 5.63
N ALA A 63 6.14 24.44 6.67
CA ALA A 63 7.58 24.21 6.60
C ALA A 63 7.98 22.76 6.25
N THR A 64 7.12 21.78 6.55
CA THR A 64 7.38 20.36 6.39
C THR A 64 6.76 19.73 5.15
N LYS A 65 5.62 20.26 4.68
CA LYS A 65 4.81 19.62 3.63
C LYS A 65 4.53 20.50 2.40
N TYR A 66 4.94 21.76 2.39
CA TYR A 66 4.62 22.66 1.29
C TYR A 66 5.14 22.13 -0.06
N PRO A 67 4.32 22.16 -1.13
CA PRO A 67 4.69 21.63 -2.44
C PRO A 67 5.86 22.40 -3.07
N ALA A 68 6.92 21.69 -3.44
CA ALA A 68 8.17 22.29 -3.94
C ALA A 68 8.02 22.98 -5.30
N ASN A 69 7.06 22.55 -6.12
CA ASN A 69 6.76 23.15 -7.43
C ASN A 69 5.97 24.46 -7.35
N ALA A 70 5.48 24.84 -6.16
CA ALA A 70 4.61 26.01 -5.98
C ALA A 70 5.18 27.05 -5.00
N LEU A 71 6.51 27.07 -4.81
CA LEU A 71 7.18 27.95 -3.84
C LEU A 71 6.89 29.44 -4.05
N ALA A 72 6.59 29.85 -5.29
CA ALA A 72 6.20 31.22 -5.63
C ALA A 72 4.93 31.70 -4.89
N HIS A 73 4.04 30.78 -4.49
CA HIS A 73 2.78 31.10 -3.82
C HIS A 73 2.85 31.00 -2.29
N ARG A 74 4.00 30.61 -1.74
CA ARG A 74 4.16 30.42 -0.30
C ARG A 74 3.87 31.71 0.48
N PRO A 75 4.34 32.90 0.07
CA PRO A 75 4.04 34.13 0.79
C PRO A 75 2.53 34.38 0.90
N VAL A 76 1.80 34.16 -0.19
CA VAL A 76 0.34 34.32 -0.22
C VAL A 76 -0.32 33.35 0.75
N LEU A 77 0.04 32.05 0.73
CA LEU A 77 -0.53 31.08 1.68
C LEU A 77 -0.26 31.48 3.14
N LEU A 78 0.93 32.00 3.43
CA LEU A 78 1.29 32.43 4.78
C LEU A 78 0.42 33.60 5.26
N GLU A 79 0.08 34.55 4.39
CA GLU A 79 -0.88 35.62 4.74
C GLU A 79 -2.25 35.06 5.13
N TYR A 80 -2.75 34.03 4.42
CA TYR A 80 -4.01 33.36 4.76
C TYR A 80 -3.96 32.61 6.10
N VAL A 81 -2.81 32.03 6.45
CA VAL A 81 -2.61 31.35 7.73
C VAL A 81 -2.51 32.37 8.88
N VAL A 82 -1.71 33.43 8.72
CA VAL A 82 -1.52 34.46 9.75
C VAL A 82 -2.78 35.28 9.98
N SER A 83 -3.50 35.64 8.91
CA SER A 83 -4.82 36.31 9.01
C SER A 83 -5.94 35.41 9.51
N SER A 84 -5.64 34.13 9.82
CA SER A 84 -6.62 33.14 10.25
C SER A 84 -7.78 32.97 9.25
N LYS A 85 -7.54 33.13 7.95
CA LYS A 85 -8.48 32.72 6.90
C LYS A 85 -8.43 31.22 6.66
N ILE A 86 -7.22 30.63 6.75
CA ILE A 86 -6.99 29.18 6.83
C ILE A 86 -6.71 28.86 8.30
N LYS A 87 -7.70 28.25 8.96
CA LYS A 87 -7.70 28.03 10.42
C LYS A 87 -7.47 26.56 10.78
N THR A 88 -7.69 25.65 9.82
CA THR A 88 -7.69 24.19 10.09
C THR A 88 -6.68 23.43 9.21
N PRO A 89 -6.18 22.27 9.67
CA PRO A 89 -5.35 21.40 8.84
C PRO A 89 -6.04 20.94 7.56
N ALA A 90 -7.36 20.79 7.56
CA ALA A 90 -8.12 20.39 6.37
C ALA A 90 -8.07 21.46 5.28
N GLN A 91 -8.27 22.73 5.65
CA GLN A 91 -8.16 23.86 4.73
C GLN A 91 -6.72 24.00 4.20
N LEU A 92 -5.72 23.78 5.06
CA LEU A 92 -4.31 23.83 4.66
C LEU A 92 -3.93 22.72 3.67
N GLU A 93 -4.40 21.49 3.86
CA GLU A 93 -4.18 20.38 2.91
C GLU A 93 -4.89 20.63 1.58
N ALA A 94 -6.09 21.23 1.58
CA ALA A 94 -6.76 21.66 0.36
C ALA A 94 -5.96 22.75 -0.37
N ALA A 95 -5.39 23.70 0.37
CA ALA A 95 -4.50 24.71 -0.18
C ALA A 95 -3.25 24.11 -0.84
N PHE A 96 -2.61 23.13 -0.20
CA PHE A 96 -1.48 22.42 -0.82
C PHE A 96 -1.88 21.71 -2.11
N SER A 97 -3.05 21.06 -2.12
CA SER A 97 -3.56 20.38 -3.31
C SER A 97 -3.83 21.36 -4.45
N PHE A 98 -4.41 22.53 -4.16
CA PHE A 98 -4.67 23.55 -5.17
C PHE A 98 -3.36 24.13 -5.70
N LEU A 99 -2.47 24.57 -4.82
CA LEU A 99 -1.20 25.19 -5.19
C LEU A 99 -0.27 24.23 -5.93
N SER A 100 -0.27 22.94 -5.57
CA SER A 100 0.49 21.92 -6.29
C SER A 100 0.04 21.79 -7.75
N ASN A 101 -1.24 22.05 -8.06
CA ASN A 101 -1.77 22.01 -9.42
C ASN A 101 -1.51 23.33 -10.16
N THR A 102 -1.56 24.47 -9.48
CA THR A 102 -1.21 25.79 -10.04
C THR A 102 0.28 25.93 -10.35
N ALA A 103 1.14 25.24 -9.58
CA ALA A 103 2.60 25.26 -9.72
C ALA A 103 3.18 26.70 -9.74
N SER A 104 3.66 27.17 -10.88
CA SER A 104 4.25 28.52 -11.06
C SER A 104 3.34 29.50 -11.80
N GLU A 105 2.11 29.10 -12.15
CA GLU A 105 1.15 29.95 -12.86
C GLU A 105 0.55 31.04 -11.95
N SER A 106 -0.16 32.01 -12.52
CA SER A 106 -0.79 33.06 -11.73
C SER A 106 -1.91 32.49 -10.83
N LEU A 107 -1.89 32.85 -9.54
CA LEU A 107 -2.89 32.37 -8.58
C LEU A 107 -4.24 33.07 -8.77
N HIS A 108 -5.26 32.31 -9.17
CA HIS A 108 -6.65 32.79 -9.18
C HIS A 108 -7.23 32.80 -7.76
N VAL A 109 -7.22 33.96 -7.13
CA VAL A 109 -7.57 34.13 -5.70
C VAL A 109 -8.96 33.58 -5.35
N LYS A 110 -9.97 33.80 -6.20
CA LYS A 110 -11.34 33.33 -5.95
C LYS A 110 -11.42 31.80 -5.92
N GLU A 111 -10.84 31.14 -6.93
CA GLU A 111 -10.82 29.68 -7.03
C GLU A 111 -10.02 29.06 -5.87
N PHE A 112 -8.93 29.71 -5.48
CA PHE A 112 -8.14 29.32 -4.32
C PHE A 112 -8.95 29.40 -3.02
N GLU A 113 -9.64 30.52 -2.77
CA GLU A 113 -10.47 30.71 -1.59
C GLU A 113 -11.61 29.68 -1.52
N GLU A 114 -12.29 29.42 -2.64
CA GLU A 114 -13.35 28.41 -2.75
C GLU A 114 -12.82 26.99 -2.49
N ALA A 115 -11.71 26.61 -3.12
CA ALA A 115 -11.11 25.28 -2.95
C ALA A 115 -10.63 25.02 -1.51
N CYS A 116 -10.17 26.07 -0.84
CA CYS A 116 -9.68 26.00 0.54
C CYS A 116 -10.79 26.17 1.58
N GLY A 117 -12.03 26.43 1.17
CA GLY A 117 -13.12 26.73 2.08
C GLY A 117 -12.87 27.96 2.96
N VAL A 118 -12.22 28.98 2.40
CA VAL A 118 -12.00 30.26 3.09
C VAL A 118 -13.35 30.95 3.27
N GLY A 119 -13.63 31.41 4.50
CA GLY A 119 -14.91 32.03 4.84
C GLY A 119 -16.07 31.05 5.07
N ILE A 120 -15.86 29.74 4.89
CA ILE A 120 -16.85 28.73 5.24
C ILE A 120 -16.73 28.44 6.74
N GLU A 121 -17.72 28.88 7.52
CA GLU A 121 -17.88 28.50 8.92
C GLU A 121 -19.01 27.49 9.03
N VAL A 122 -18.68 26.29 9.49
CA VAL A 122 -19.67 25.24 9.72
C VAL A 122 -20.21 25.40 11.14
N SER A 123 -21.48 25.76 11.26
CA SER A 123 -22.11 25.95 12.58
C SER A 123 -22.29 24.62 13.31
N VAL A 124 -22.38 24.67 14.65
CA VAL A 124 -22.69 23.47 15.45
C VAL A 124 -24.05 22.88 15.07
N GLU A 125 -25.01 23.74 14.72
CA GLU A 125 -26.35 23.35 14.26
C GLU A 125 -26.30 22.55 12.96
N ASP A 126 -25.46 22.96 12.00
CA ASP A 126 -25.27 22.24 10.74
C ASP A 126 -24.62 20.87 10.97
N ILE A 127 -23.66 20.79 11.90
CA ILE A 127 -23.03 19.54 12.30
C ILE A 127 -24.06 18.63 12.97
N GLU A 128 -24.84 19.14 13.93
CA GLU A 128 -25.86 18.38 14.65
C GLU A 128 -26.95 17.86 13.72
N LYS A 129 -27.42 18.70 12.78
CA LYS A 129 -28.35 18.30 11.74
C LYS A 129 -27.78 17.19 10.87
N THR A 130 -26.55 17.35 10.38
CA THR A 130 -25.89 16.36 9.53
C THR A 130 -25.63 15.05 10.26
N VAL A 131 -25.21 15.10 11.53
CA VAL A 131 -25.06 13.93 12.40
C VAL A 131 -26.40 13.24 12.57
N SER A 132 -27.47 13.97 12.88
CA SER A 132 -28.81 13.41 13.09
C SER A 132 -29.35 12.73 11.82
N GLU A 133 -29.20 13.36 10.65
CA GLU A 133 -29.56 12.75 9.37
C GLU A 133 -28.79 11.44 9.11
N ILE A 134 -27.48 11.42 9.37
CA ILE A 134 -26.66 10.22 9.17
C ILE A 134 -27.05 9.13 10.16
N PHE A 135 -27.38 9.47 11.40
CA PHE A 135 -27.84 8.50 12.39
C PHE A 135 -29.20 7.91 12.03
N GLU A 136 -30.16 8.72 11.55
CA GLU A 136 -31.45 8.21 11.09
C GLU A 136 -31.28 7.29 9.86
N LEU A 137 -30.42 7.65 8.91
CA LEU A 137 -30.10 6.80 7.75
C LEU A 137 -29.48 5.44 8.13
N ASN A 138 -28.77 5.38 9.26
CA ASN A 138 -28.08 4.17 9.72
C ASN A 138 -28.74 3.52 10.96
N LYS A 139 -29.90 4.01 11.39
CA LYS A 139 -30.52 3.69 12.70
C LYS A 139 -30.75 2.21 12.91
N GLU A 140 -31.31 1.52 11.93
CA GLU A 140 -31.56 0.07 12.00
C GLU A 140 -30.26 -0.72 12.18
N SER A 141 -29.21 -0.33 11.46
CA SER A 141 -27.89 -0.95 11.56
C SER A 141 -27.24 -0.68 12.90
N ILE A 142 -27.33 0.57 13.38
CA ILE A 142 -26.76 0.99 14.66
C ILE A 142 -27.44 0.25 15.83
N LEU A 143 -28.77 0.13 15.82
CA LEU A 143 -29.51 -0.62 16.85
C LEU A 143 -29.16 -2.12 16.82
N ALA A 144 -29.01 -2.70 15.63
CA ALA A 144 -28.66 -4.11 15.49
C ALA A 144 -27.22 -4.43 15.95
N MET A 145 -26.27 -3.55 15.63
CA MET A 145 -24.85 -3.75 15.93
C MET A 145 -24.43 -3.16 17.28
N ARG A 146 -25.22 -2.25 17.85
CA ARG A 146 -24.91 -1.43 19.03
C ARG A 146 -23.54 -0.78 18.91
N TYR A 147 -22.69 -0.87 19.94
CA TYR A 147 -21.35 -0.27 19.96
C TYR A 147 -20.34 -0.98 19.05
N ARG A 148 -20.75 -2.04 18.34
CA ARG A 148 -19.95 -2.69 17.28
C ARG A 148 -20.16 -2.05 15.90
N THR A 149 -21.02 -1.04 15.80
CA THR A 149 -21.20 -0.23 14.58
C THR A 149 -19.87 0.42 14.19
N ASN A 150 -19.54 0.41 12.89
CA ASN A 150 -18.37 1.09 12.39
C ASN A 150 -18.54 2.61 12.45
N VAL A 151 -18.13 3.22 13.57
CA VAL A 151 -18.18 4.68 13.75
C VAL A 151 -17.28 5.41 12.75
N GLY A 152 -16.26 4.74 12.19
CA GLY A 152 -15.42 5.30 11.13
C GLY A 152 -16.21 5.67 9.87
N ASP A 153 -17.20 4.86 9.49
CA ASP A 153 -18.05 5.13 8.32
C ASP A 153 -18.99 6.32 8.58
N ILE A 154 -19.47 6.47 9.83
CA ILE A 154 -20.27 7.62 10.27
C ILE A 154 -19.43 8.90 10.13
N PHE A 155 -18.20 8.89 10.66
CA PHE A 155 -17.28 10.04 10.52
C PHE A 155 -16.95 10.37 9.07
N ALA A 156 -16.72 9.35 8.23
CA ALA A 156 -16.43 9.55 6.81
C ALA A 156 -17.60 10.21 6.07
N ASN A 157 -18.84 9.77 6.34
CA ASN A 157 -20.03 10.37 5.74
C ASN A 157 -20.26 11.82 6.20
N ILE A 158 -20.03 12.13 7.48
CA ILE A 158 -20.13 13.50 7.99
C ILE A 158 -19.08 14.37 7.30
N ARG A 159 -17.82 13.91 7.21
CA ARG A 159 -16.73 14.65 6.55
C ARG A 159 -16.98 14.88 5.07
N LYS A 160 -17.69 13.99 4.38
CA LYS A 160 -18.06 14.17 2.97
C LYS A 160 -19.06 15.32 2.77
N ARG A 161 -19.98 15.51 3.72
CA ARG A 161 -21.00 16.57 3.67
C ARG A 161 -20.49 17.89 4.23
N LEU A 162 -19.69 17.83 5.29
CA LEU A 162 -19.12 18.98 5.98
C LEU A 162 -17.59 18.84 6.08
N PRO A 163 -16.85 19.07 4.99
CA PRO A 163 -15.39 18.88 4.94
C PRO A 163 -14.61 19.80 5.89
N TRP A 164 -15.22 20.94 6.27
CA TRP A 164 -14.62 21.98 7.12
C TRP A 164 -15.14 21.97 8.57
N ALA A 165 -15.95 20.99 8.95
CA ALA A 165 -16.48 20.88 10.32
C ALA A 165 -15.36 20.61 11.33
N ASP A 166 -15.52 21.13 12.56
CA ASP A 166 -14.59 20.84 13.66
C ASP A 166 -14.70 19.35 14.06
N PRO A 167 -13.62 18.55 13.89
CA PRO A 167 -13.65 17.13 14.18
C PRO A 167 -13.89 16.80 15.65
N LYS A 168 -13.59 17.71 16.59
CA LYS A 168 -13.89 17.51 18.01
C LYS A 168 -15.38 17.62 18.28
N ILE A 169 -16.03 18.62 17.67
CA ILE A 169 -17.48 18.83 17.80
C ILE A 169 -18.22 17.67 17.13
N VAL A 170 -17.80 17.28 15.92
CA VAL A 170 -18.34 16.10 15.23
C VAL A 170 -18.24 14.85 16.11
N LYS A 171 -17.08 14.61 16.74
CA LYS A 171 -16.89 13.47 17.64
C LYS A 171 -17.81 13.52 18.86
N GLN A 172 -17.90 14.66 19.53
CA GLN A 172 -18.76 14.83 20.70
C GLN A 172 -20.23 14.54 20.36
N LEU A 173 -20.73 15.05 19.24
CA LEU A 173 -22.11 14.84 18.79
C LEU A 173 -22.37 13.39 18.38
N VAL A 174 -21.43 12.73 17.69
CA VAL A 174 -21.53 11.31 17.33
C VAL A 174 -21.54 10.43 18.58
N ASP A 175 -20.64 10.69 19.53
CA ASP A 175 -20.56 9.94 20.79
C ASP A 175 -21.84 10.15 21.63
N ALA A 176 -22.35 11.38 21.69
CA ALA A 176 -23.61 11.71 22.37
C ALA A 176 -24.81 11.02 21.72
N LYS A 177 -24.93 11.05 20.38
CA LYS A 177 -26.01 10.38 19.65
C LYS A 177 -25.95 8.87 19.74
N LEU A 178 -24.76 8.27 19.77
CA LEU A 178 -24.60 6.83 20.04
C LEU A 178 -25.09 6.49 21.44
N TYR A 179 -24.72 7.29 22.44
CA TYR A 179 -25.16 7.07 23.80
C TYR A 179 -26.68 7.25 23.96
N GLU A 180 -27.26 8.28 23.35
CA GLU A 180 -28.71 8.52 23.32
C GLU A 180 -29.46 7.34 22.71
N LEU A 181 -28.94 6.79 21.59
CA LEU A 181 -29.60 5.71 20.86
C LEU A 181 -29.39 4.33 21.50
N LEU A 182 -28.24 4.09 22.14
CA LEU A 182 -27.83 2.75 22.59
C LEU A 182 -27.82 2.57 24.11
N GLY A 183 -27.76 3.64 24.90
CA GLY A 183 -27.56 3.59 26.34
C GLY A 183 -26.15 3.13 26.73
N GLU A 184 -25.98 2.65 27.97
CA GLU A 184 -24.67 2.22 28.47
C GLU A 184 -24.05 1.06 27.68
N ARG A 185 -22.71 1.01 27.66
CA ARG A 185 -21.97 -0.13 27.10
C ARG A 185 -22.07 -1.33 28.01
N THR A 186 -22.39 -2.48 27.45
CA THR A 186 -22.55 -3.75 28.18
C THR A 186 -21.45 -4.75 27.80
N ALA A 187 -21.26 -5.80 28.59
CA ALA A 187 -20.29 -6.86 28.28
C ALA A 187 -20.56 -7.54 26.92
N ALA A 188 -21.83 -7.63 26.50
CA ALA A 188 -22.24 -8.20 25.22
C ALA A 188 -21.75 -7.39 24.00
N ASP A 189 -21.43 -6.11 24.17
CA ASP A 189 -20.86 -5.27 23.13
C ASP A 189 -19.39 -5.63 22.81
N ASN A 190 -18.72 -6.35 23.72
CA ASN A 190 -17.32 -6.80 23.58
C ASN A 190 -17.19 -8.23 23.02
N GLU A 191 -18.30 -8.95 22.85
CA GLU A 191 -18.31 -10.32 22.33
C GLU A 191 -18.41 -10.34 20.79
N LYS A 192 -17.62 -11.22 20.16
CA LYS A 192 -17.64 -11.44 18.69
C LYS A 192 -18.98 -12.11 18.30
N PRO A 193 -19.71 -11.62 17.28
CA PRO A 193 -21.07 -12.07 17.04
C PRO A 193 -21.15 -13.54 16.55
N THR A 194 -22.00 -14.33 17.21
CA THR A 194 -22.56 -15.59 16.71
C THR A 194 -23.67 -15.28 15.70
N LYS A 195 -23.58 -15.86 14.50
CA LYS A 195 -24.51 -15.62 13.39
C LYS A 195 -25.91 -16.18 13.70
N GLN A 196 -26.92 -15.34 13.76
CA GLN A 196 -28.31 -15.74 13.53
C GLN A 196 -28.82 -15.23 12.19
N LYS A 197 -29.52 -16.10 11.45
CA LYS A 197 -30.23 -15.82 10.20
C LYS A 197 -31.34 -14.81 10.44
N LYS A 198 -31.49 -13.80 9.59
CA LYS A 198 -32.73 -13.01 9.46
C LYS A 198 -33.23 -13.02 8.01
N GLU A 199 -34.54 -13.19 7.90
CA GLU A 199 -35.34 -13.20 6.68
C GLU A 199 -35.50 -11.79 6.07
N LYS A 200 -35.78 -11.76 4.76
CA LYS A 200 -35.92 -10.54 3.95
C LYS A 200 -37.25 -9.81 4.19
N PRO A 201 -37.26 -8.47 4.17
CA PRO A 201 -38.43 -7.69 3.77
C PRO A 201 -38.42 -7.36 2.27
N ALA A 202 -39.62 -7.09 1.73
CA ALA A 202 -39.95 -6.98 0.32
C ALA A 202 -39.52 -5.67 -0.36
N LYS A 203 -39.43 -5.73 -1.70
CA LYS A 203 -39.10 -4.65 -2.63
C LYS A 203 -40.08 -3.46 -2.55
N VAL A 204 -39.53 -2.25 -2.61
CA VAL A 204 -40.22 -1.05 -3.09
C VAL A 204 -39.46 -0.57 -4.33
N GLU A 205 -40.19 -0.38 -5.43
CA GLU A 205 -39.69 0.15 -6.70
C GLU A 205 -39.49 1.67 -6.61
N GLU A 206 -38.37 2.18 -7.12
CA GLU A 206 -38.24 3.61 -7.45
C GLU A 206 -37.58 3.84 -8.82
N LYS A 207 -37.95 4.99 -9.38
CA LYS A 207 -38.02 5.38 -10.78
C LYS A 207 -36.67 5.69 -11.42
N LYS A 208 -36.64 5.53 -12.75
CA LYS A 208 -35.59 6.01 -13.66
C LYS A 208 -35.44 7.53 -13.55
N VAL A 209 -34.20 8.00 -13.34
CA VAL A 209 -33.78 9.38 -13.61
C VAL A 209 -32.74 9.35 -14.73
N ALA A 210 -32.89 10.30 -15.65
CA ALA A 210 -32.15 10.43 -16.90
C ALA A 210 -30.66 10.69 -16.69
N VAL A 211 -29.85 10.17 -17.63
CA VAL A 211 -28.40 10.34 -17.70
C VAL A 211 -28.08 11.71 -18.29
N GLU A 212 -27.48 12.60 -17.50
CA GLU A 212 -26.75 13.76 -18.03
C GLU A 212 -25.37 13.29 -18.51
N THR A 213 -25.12 13.42 -19.81
CA THR A 213 -23.82 13.20 -20.45
C THR A 213 -22.84 14.26 -19.99
N THR A 214 -21.91 13.88 -19.11
CA THR A 214 -20.70 14.66 -18.84
C THR A 214 -19.72 14.49 -19.99
N VAL A 215 -19.18 15.61 -20.45
CA VAL A 215 -18.16 15.72 -21.51
C VAL A 215 -16.94 14.87 -21.10
N GLN A 216 -16.52 13.95 -21.96
CA GLN A 216 -15.30 13.16 -21.75
C GLN A 216 -14.06 14.07 -21.89
N PRO A 217 -13.13 14.09 -20.92
CA PRO A 217 -11.82 14.71 -21.09
C PRO A 217 -11.05 14.01 -22.21
N SER A 218 -10.15 14.73 -22.87
CA SER A 218 -9.36 14.20 -23.98
C SER A 218 -8.53 12.97 -23.57
N GLU A 219 -8.29 12.03 -24.49
CA GLU A 219 -7.58 10.76 -24.19
C GLU A 219 -6.14 10.97 -23.68
N GLU A 220 -5.52 12.12 -23.96
CA GLU A 220 -4.17 12.47 -23.49
C GLU A 220 -4.14 13.03 -22.06
N GLU A 221 -5.21 13.69 -21.60
CA GLU A 221 -5.28 14.30 -20.25
C GLU A 221 -5.60 13.28 -19.13
N LEU A 222 -5.95 12.04 -19.49
CA LEU A 222 -6.34 10.97 -18.55
C LEU A 222 -5.42 9.75 -18.59
N ASN A 223 -4.22 9.83 -19.17
CA ASN A 223 -3.32 8.68 -19.19
C ASN A 223 -2.85 8.33 -17.76
N PRO A 224 -3.31 7.21 -17.17
CA PRO A 224 -3.04 6.91 -15.77
C PRO A 224 -1.59 6.46 -15.53
N PHE A 225 -0.78 6.34 -16.57
CA PHE A 225 0.60 5.88 -16.53
C PHE A 225 1.64 7.00 -16.53
N LEU A 226 1.24 8.27 -16.65
CA LEU A 226 2.17 9.41 -16.73
C LEU A 226 3.02 9.58 -15.46
N ASN A 227 2.49 9.18 -14.31
CA ASN A 227 3.16 9.37 -13.01
C ASN A 227 4.24 8.32 -12.70
N PHE A 228 4.44 7.32 -13.56
CA PHE A 228 5.51 6.34 -13.36
C PHE A 228 6.86 6.87 -13.86
N PRO A 229 7.96 6.69 -13.11
CA PRO A 229 9.27 7.16 -13.53
C PRO A 229 9.75 6.50 -14.82
N ASP A 230 10.72 7.11 -15.50
CA ASP A 230 11.45 6.43 -16.57
C ASP A 230 12.38 5.36 -15.97
N PRO A 231 12.63 4.21 -16.62
CA PRO A 231 13.59 3.21 -16.15
C PRO A 231 14.97 3.78 -15.79
N LYS A 232 15.42 4.83 -16.48
CA LYS A 232 16.69 5.53 -16.20
C LYS A 232 16.70 6.25 -14.86
N GLU A 233 15.55 6.46 -14.23
CA GLU A 233 15.43 7.11 -12.92
C GLU A 233 15.53 6.11 -11.75
N ASN A 234 15.66 4.81 -12.02
CA ASN A 234 15.76 3.77 -10.98
C ASN A 234 17.07 3.82 -10.17
N PHE A 235 17.93 4.82 -10.35
CA PHE A 235 19.05 5.11 -9.43
C PHE A 235 18.61 5.88 -8.18
N LYS A 236 17.41 6.48 -8.19
CA LYS A 236 16.88 7.21 -7.03
C LYS A 236 16.69 6.28 -5.84
N VAL A 237 16.69 6.85 -4.64
CA VAL A 237 16.40 6.09 -3.41
C VAL A 237 14.97 5.58 -3.48
N HIS A 238 14.84 4.25 -3.51
CA HIS A 238 13.54 3.57 -3.61
C HIS A 238 12.84 3.49 -2.26
N THR A 239 13.61 3.25 -1.20
CA THR A 239 13.11 3.19 0.17
C THR A 239 14.24 3.49 1.17
N GLU A 240 13.85 3.96 2.34
CA GLU A 240 14.70 4.03 3.52
C GLU A 240 14.28 2.91 4.49
N ILE A 241 15.25 2.14 4.99
CA ILE A 241 15.03 1.08 5.97
C ILE A 241 15.69 1.50 7.27
N PHE A 242 14.86 1.65 8.30
CA PHE A 242 15.29 2.00 9.65
C PHE A 242 15.56 0.71 10.42
N PHE A 243 16.81 0.56 10.85
CA PHE A 243 17.23 -0.55 11.67
C PHE A 243 17.38 -0.13 13.13
N SER A 244 17.19 -1.08 14.03
CA SER A 244 17.32 -0.88 15.47
C SER A 244 18.75 -0.62 15.92
N ASP A 245 19.74 -1.18 15.23
CA ASP A 245 21.15 -1.23 15.63
C ASP A 245 22.12 -0.51 14.69
N ARG A 246 21.64 0.00 13.55
CA ARG A 246 22.48 0.61 12.51
C ARG A 246 21.83 1.86 11.88
N PRO A 247 22.62 2.70 11.20
CA PRO A 247 22.10 3.82 10.45
C PRO A 247 21.08 3.40 9.39
N VAL A 248 20.26 4.37 8.96
CA VAL A 248 19.24 4.19 7.92
C VAL A 248 19.89 3.67 6.63
N LEU A 249 19.42 2.53 6.15
CA LEU A 249 19.81 1.99 4.85
C LEU A 249 18.98 2.64 3.75
N ARG A 250 19.65 3.28 2.79
CA ARG A 250 19.02 3.88 1.61
C ARG A 250 19.19 2.96 0.41
N CYS A 251 18.15 2.21 0.10
CA CYS A 251 18.15 1.26 -1.01
C CYS A 251 18.05 2.01 -2.34
N CYS A 252 19.09 1.92 -3.16
CA CYS A 252 19.17 2.47 -4.51
C CYS A 252 20.07 1.59 -5.38
N ASN A 253 19.93 1.70 -6.69
CA ASN A 253 20.85 1.07 -7.63
C ASN A 253 22.15 1.86 -7.75
N SER A 254 23.28 1.17 -7.83
CA SER A 254 24.52 1.79 -8.28
C SER A 254 24.42 2.17 -9.75
N LYS A 255 25.25 3.12 -10.19
CA LYS A 255 25.28 3.54 -11.60
C LYS A 255 25.63 2.36 -12.52
N GLU A 256 26.63 1.56 -12.17
CA GLU A 256 27.06 0.39 -12.94
C GLU A 256 25.94 -0.65 -13.08
N MET A 257 25.23 -0.92 -11.98
CA MET A 257 24.10 -1.85 -11.96
C MET A 257 22.96 -1.35 -12.86
N LEU A 258 22.64 -0.05 -12.81
CA LEU A 258 21.64 0.55 -13.67
C LEU A 258 22.07 0.54 -15.14
N ASP A 259 23.34 0.84 -15.44
CA ASP A 259 23.85 0.83 -16.81
C ASP A 259 23.77 -0.59 -17.42
N LYS A 260 24.14 -1.63 -16.65
CA LYS A 260 23.97 -3.03 -17.05
C LYS A 260 22.50 -3.38 -17.28
N HIS A 261 21.61 -2.95 -16.40
CA HIS A 261 20.17 -3.15 -16.53
C HIS A 261 19.61 -2.48 -17.81
N LEU A 262 19.96 -1.22 -18.05
CA LEU A 262 19.52 -0.46 -19.23
C LEU A 262 20.08 -1.03 -20.54
N MET A 263 21.29 -1.59 -20.52
CA MET A 263 21.85 -2.31 -21.66
C MET A 263 21.04 -3.55 -22.02
N VAL A 264 20.56 -4.30 -21.02
CA VAL A 264 19.73 -5.50 -21.22
C VAL A 264 18.32 -5.13 -21.70
N THR A 265 17.72 -4.08 -21.13
CA THR A 265 16.33 -3.68 -21.44
C THR A 265 16.21 -2.73 -22.62
N GLY A 266 17.32 -2.17 -23.11
CA GLY A 266 17.31 -1.08 -24.08
C GLY A 266 16.64 0.20 -23.56
N GLY A 267 16.52 0.34 -22.23
CA GLY A 267 15.77 1.43 -21.59
C GLY A 267 14.25 1.33 -21.72
N LYS A 268 13.72 0.21 -22.23
CA LYS A 268 12.27 -0.03 -22.32
C LYS A 268 11.68 -0.37 -20.95
N VAL A 269 10.37 -0.17 -20.81
CA VAL A 269 9.65 -0.63 -19.62
C VAL A 269 9.52 -2.14 -19.61
N TYR A 270 9.93 -2.76 -18.51
CA TYR A 270 9.63 -4.15 -18.18
C TYR A 270 8.74 -4.22 -16.93
N SER A 271 7.61 -4.91 -17.03
CA SER A 271 6.66 -5.18 -15.94
C SER A 271 6.33 -6.68 -15.89
N ARG A 272 5.55 -7.09 -14.90
CA ARG A 272 5.01 -8.47 -14.83
C ARG A 272 3.65 -8.51 -14.16
N PHE A 273 2.82 -9.42 -14.63
CA PHE A 273 1.63 -9.90 -13.94
C PHE A 273 1.93 -11.29 -13.36
N PRO A 274 2.06 -11.42 -12.02
CA PRO A 274 2.50 -12.67 -11.40
C PRO A 274 1.38 -13.43 -10.65
N PRO A 275 0.41 -14.08 -11.33
CA PRO A 275 -0.66 -14.79 -10.63
C PRO A 275 -0.20 -16.14 -10.07
N GLU A 276 -0.75 -16.53 -8.93
CA GLU A 276 -0.64 -17.90 -8.41
C GLU A 276 -1.54 -18.85 -9.24
N PRO A 277 -1.03 -19.97 -9.79
CA PRO A 277 -1.80 -20.92 -10.61
C PRO A 277 -2.64 -21.89 -9.76
N ASN A 278 -3.38 -21.34 -8.80
CA ASN A 278 -4.09 -22.13 -7.79
C ASN A 278 -5.57 -21.77 -7.64
N GLY A 279 -6.11 -20.95 -8.54
CA GLY A 279 -7.52 -20.58 -8.57
C GLY A 279 -7.90 -19.70 -9.76
N TYR A 280 -9.20 -19.47 -9.90
CA TYR A 280 -9.75 -18.65 -10.98
C TYR A 280 -9.57 -17.15 -10.70
N LEU A 281 -9.14 -16.41 -11.72
CA LEU A 281 -9.02 -14.95 -11.65
C LEU A 281 -10.39 -14.29 -11.49
N HIS A 282 -10.50 -13.35 -10.55
CA HIS A 282 -11.64 -12.44 -10.40
C HIS A 282 -11.42 -11.03 -10.96
N ILE A 283 -12.47 -10.20 -10.99
CA ILE A 283 -12.44 -8.82 -11.53
C ILE A 283 -11.29 -7.95 -10.99
N GLY A 284 -10.86 -8.14 -9.73
CA GLY A 284 -9.68 -7.45 -9.19
C GLY A 284 -8.38 -7.73 -9.96
N HIS A 285 -8.22 -8.91 -10.56
CA HIS A 285 -7.07 -9.22 -11.41
C HIS A 285 -7.14 -8.51 -12.76
N ALA A 286 -8.32 -8.09 -13.22
CA ALA A 286 -8.41 -7.22 -14.40
C ALA A 286 -7.72 -5.88 -14.15
N LYS A 287 -7.81 -5.32 -12.92
CA LYS A 287 -7.02 -4.14 -12.53
C LYS A 287 -5.53 -4.42 -12.53
N ALA A 288 -5.10 -5.57 -11.99
CA ALA A 288 -3.69 -5.95 -11.99
C ALA A 288 -3.12 -6.13 -13.41
N MET A 289 -3.88 -6.75 -14.31
CA MET A 289 -3.52 -6.90 -15.72
C MET A 289 -3.49 -5.54 -16.43
N PHE A 290 -4.50 -4.69 -16.23
CA PHE A 290 -4.52 -3.35 -16.80
C PHE A 290 -3.32 -2.51 -16.37
N VAL A 291 -2.95 -2.56 -15.09
CA VAL A 291 -1.79 -1.82 -14.57
C VAL A 291 -0.48 -2.37 -15.16
N SER A 292 -0.30 -3.70 -15.15
CA SER A 292 0.96 -4.33 -15.54
C SER A 292 1.16 -4.33 -17.06
N PHE A 293 0.21 -4.89 -17.81
CA PHE A 293 0.26 -4.94 -19.27
C PHE A 293 0.00 -3.57 -19.90
N GLY A 294 -0.86 -2.75 -19.30
CA GLY A 294 -1.17 -1.42 -19.81
C GLY A 294 0.03 -0.49 -19.76
N LEU A 295 0.80 -0.46 -18.66
CA LEU A 295 2.02 0.35 -18.59
C LEU A 295 3.05 -0.07 -19.65
N ALA A 296 3.26 -1.38 -19.81
CA ALA A 296 4.18 -1.89 -20.83
C ALA A 296 3.69 -1.51 -22.24
N ARG A 297 2.41 -1.71 -22.54
CA ARG A 297 1.84 -1.38 -23.85
C ARG A 297 1.92 0.13 -24.15
N GLU A 298 1.65 0.97 -23.16
CA GLU A 298 1.66 2.43 -23.31
C GLU A 298 3.06 2.97 -23.63
N ARG A 299 4.10 2.31 -23.13
CA ARG A 299 5.49 2.75 -23.26
C ARG A 299 6.34 1.84 -24.16
N ASP A 300 5.71 1.13 -25.10
CA ASP A 300 6.36 0.18 -26.03
C ASP A 300 7.34 -0.80 -25.34
N GLY A 301 6.93 -1.24 -24.14
CA GLY A 301 7.65 -2.12 -23.25
C GLY A 301 7.19 -3.57 -23.31
N CYS A 302 7.66 -4.34 -22.34
CA CYS A 302 7.46 -5.78 -22.21
C CYS A 302 6.79 -6.11 -20.88
N CYS A 303 5.75 -6.95 -20.90
CA CYS A 303 5.15 -7.46 -19.67
C CYS A 303 5.24 -8.98 -19.65
N TYR A 304 5.86 -9.53 -18.61
CA TYR A 304 5.85 -10.97 -18.35
C TYR A 304 4.48 -11.41 -17.82
N LEU A 305 4.04 -12.60 -18.23
CA LEU A 305 3.07 -13.39 -17.47
C LEU A 305 3.89 -14.42 -16.69
N ARG A 306 4.09 -14.17 -15.39
CA ARG A 306 4.92 -15.04 -14.55
C ARG A 306 4.05 -15.86 -13.62
N PHE A 307 4.02 -17.17 -13.76
CA PHE A 307 3.31 -18.00 -12.78
C PHE A 307 4.11 -18.04 -11.48
N ASP A 308 3.45 -17.67 -10.38
CA ASP A 308 4.00 -17.83 -9.04
C ASP A 308 3.67 -19.24 -8.53
N ASP A 309 4.51 -20.17 -8.94
CA ASP A 309 4.41 -21.59 -8.63
C ASP A 309 5.33 -22.00 -7.46
N THR A 310 5.68 -21.08 -6.56
CA THR A 310 6.56 -21.38 -5.40
C THR A 310 6.00 -22.42 -4.41
N ASN A 311 4.77 -22.90 -4.58
CA ASN A 311 4.13 -23.90 -3.74
C ASN A 311 3.68 -25.13 -4.55
N PRO A 312 4.35 -26.29 -4.41
CA PRO A 312 4.09 -27.47 -5.24
C PRO A 312 2.70 -28.10 -5.02
N GLU A 313 2.07 -27.92 -3.86
CA GLU A 313 0.76 -28.51 -3.54
C GLU A 313 -0.43 -27.74 -4.15
N ALA A 314 -0.23 -26.47 -4.51
CA ALA A 314 -1.33 -25.57 -4.85
C ALA A 314 -1.61 -25.48 -6.36
N GLU A 315 -0.67 -25.89 -7.19
CA GLU A 315 -0.70 -25.66 -8.64
C GLU A 315 -1.50 -26.75 -9.38
N LYS A 316 -2.32 -26.31 -10.34
CA LYS A 316 -3.02 -27.21 -11.28
C LYS A 316 -2.96 -26.67 -12.70
N LYS A 317 -2.74 -27.57 -13.67
CA LYS A 317 -2.74 -27.25 -15.10
C LYS A 317 -4.00 -26.50 -15.56
N GLU A 318 -5.17 -26.90 -15.05
CA GLU A 318 -6.45 -26.21 -15.25
C GLU A 318 -6.37 -24.69 -15.01
N TYR A 319 -5.73 -24.27 -13.91
CA TYR A 319 -5.64 -22.85 -13.55
C TYR A 319 -4.65 -22.11 -14.43
N ILE A 320 -3.55 -22.76 -14.81
CA ILE A 320 -2.56 -22.23 -15.76
C ILE A 320 -3.24 -21.94 -17.11
N ASP A 321 -3.92 -22.94 -17.67
CA ASP A 321 -4.61 -22.85 -18.95
C ASP A 321 -5.69 -21.74 -18.91
N HIS A 322 -6.49 -21.71 -17.85
CA HIS A 322 -7.52 -20.70 -17.66
C HIS A 322 -6.95 -19.28 -17.50
N ILE A 323 -5.86 -19.09 -16.76
CA ILE A 323 -5.21 -17.78 -16.60
C ILE A 323 -4.75 -17.27 -17.97
N GLN A 324 -4.11 -18.11 -18.79
CA GLN A 324 -3.69 -17.73 -20.14
C GLN A 324 -4.87 -17.37 -21.03
N GLU A 325 -5.95 -18.15 -20.96
CA GLU A 325 -7.19 -17.86 -21.70
C GLU A 325 -7.78 -16.50 -21.32
N ILE A 326 -7.85 -16.18 -20.03
CA ILE A 326 -8.37 -14.89 -19.55
C ILE A 326 -7.48 -13.71 -19.94
N VAL A 327 -6.15 -13.88 -19.84
CA VAL A 327 -5.19 -12.86 -20.30
C VAL A 327 -5.42 -12.56 -21.79
N SER A 328 -5.53 -13.60 -22.62
CA SER A 328 -5.82 -13.46 -24.04
C SER A 328 -7.20 -12.86 -24.31
N TRP A 329 -8.22 -13.29 -23.56
CA TRP A 329 -9.60 -12.80 -23.72
C TRP A 329 -9.74 -11.31 -23.42
N LEU A 330 -9.02 -10.81 -22.41
CA LEU A 330 -8.95 -9.37 -22.11
C LEU A 330 -8.12 -8.57 -23.12
N GLY A 331 -7.50 -9.22 -24.10
CA GLY A 331 -6.74 -8.59 -25.18
C GLY A 331 -5.29 -8.29 -24.83
N TRP A 332 -4.76 -8.88 -23.75
CA TRP A 332 -3.35 -8.75 -23.38
C TRP A 332 -2.50 -9.80 -24.08
N LYS A 333 -1.27 -9.43 -24.42
CA LYS A 333 -0.27 -10.34 -25.01
C LYS A 333 0.99 -10.29 -24.15
N PRO A 334 1.33 -11.37 -23.43
CA PRO A 334 2.59 -11.46 -22.72
C PRO A 334 3.78 -11.37 -23.67
N PHE A 335 4.81 -10.63 -23.26
CA PHE A 335 6.12 -10.65 -23.93
C PHE A 335 6.75 -12.05 -23.84
N LYS A 336 6.70 -12.63 -22.63
CA LYS A 336 7.13 -13.99 -22.34
C LYS A 336 6.28 -14.55 -21.20
N ILE A 337 6.03 -15.86 -21.26
CA ILE A 337 5.45 -16.63 -20.15
C ILE A 337 6.61 -17.30 -19.42
N THR A 338 6.69 -17.11 -18.11
CA THR A 338 7.74 -17.67 -17.25
C THR A 338 7.12 -18.29 -16.00
N TYR A 339 7.88 -19.15 -15.33
CA TYR A 339 7.52 -19.77 -14.07
C TYR A 339 8.55 -19.37 -13.03
N THR A 340 8.15 -19.17 -11.78
CA THR A 340 9.11 -18.89 -10.71
C THR A 340 10.04 -20.08 -10.50
N SER A 341 9.55 -21.29 -10.74
CA SER A 341 10.32 -22.52 -10.71
C SER A 341 11.38 -22.65 -11.82
N ASP A 342 11.29 -21.88 -12.91
CA ASP A 342 12.36 -21.78 -13.92
C ASP A 342 13.66 -21.23 -13.29
N TYR A 343 13.56 -20.50 -12.18
CA TYR A 343 14.67 -19.83 -11.49
C TYR A 343 15.09 -20.53 -10.18
N PHE A 344 14.60 -21.74 -9.87
CA PHE A 344 14.90 -22.39 -8.58
C PHE A 344 16.39 -22.65 -8.36
N GLN A 345 17.16 -22.88 -9.42
CA GLN A 345 18.61 -23.08 -9.31
C GLN A 345 19.31 -21.79 -8.88
N GLU A 346 19.03 -20.68 -9.56
CA GLU A 346 19.56 -19.35 -9.25
C GLU A 346 19.10 -18.89 -7.87
N LEU A 347 17.83 -19.13 -7.51
CA LEU A 347 17.30 -18.82 -6.19
C LEU A 347 18.03 -19.58 -5.07
N TYR A 348 18.37 -20.85 -5.30
CA TYR A 348 19.14 -21.67 -4.35
C TYR A 348 20.58 -21.17 -4.21
N GLU A 349 21.24 -20.85 -5.32
CA GLU A 349 22.61 -20.31 -5.32
C GLU A 349 22.68 -18.96 -4.60
N LEU A 350 21.70 -18.09 -4.81
CA LEU A 350 21.57 -16.83 -4.09
C LEU A 350 21.28 -17.06 -2.59
N ALA A 351 20.59 -18.14 -2.22
CA ALA A 351 20.33 -18.45 -0.81
C ALA A 351 21.62 -18.90 -0.12
N VAL A 352 22.42 -19.71 -0.80
CA VAL A 352 23.76 -20.10 -0.35
C VAL A 352 24.65 -18.86 -0.19
N GLU A 353 24.59 -17.93 -1.14
CA GLU A 353 25.34 -16.67 -1.05
C GLU A 353 24.86 -15.79 0.11
N LEU A 354 23.55 -15.71 0.35
CA LEU A 354 22.99 -15.00 1.49
C LEU A 354 23.50 -15.56 2.83
N ILE A 355 23.64 -16.89 2.94
CA ILE A 355 24.24 -17.55 4.11
C ILE A 355 25.73 -17.18 4.23
N ARG A 356 26.50 -17.23 3.13
CA ARG A 356 27.93 -16.87 3.12
C ARG A 356 28.18 -15.43 3.56
N ARG A 357 27.28 -14.52 3.21
CA ARG A 357 27.30 -13.11 3.65
C ARG A 357 26.85 -12.90 5.11
N GLY A 358 26.45 -13.97 5.80
CA GLY A 358 25.95 -13.90 7.18
C GLY A 358 24.54 -13.29 7.29
N HIS A 359 23.78 -13.27 6.20
CA HIS A 359 22.43 -12.71 6.11
C HIS A 359 21.32 -13.77 6.08
N ALA A 360 21.66 -15.03 6.28
CA ALA A 360 20.69 -16.10 6.49
C ALA A 360 21.26 -17.20 7.37
N TYR A 361 20.37 -17.95 8.03
CA TYR A 361 20.72 -19.07 8.88
C TYR A 361 19.63 -20.15 8.81
N VAL A 362 20.01 -21.40 9.01
CA VAL A 362 19.03 -22.50 9.14
C VAL A 362 18.44 -22.44 10.54
N ASP A 363 17.13 -22.60 10.68
CA ASP A 363 16.38 -22.56 11.93
C ASP A 363 15.62 -23.87 12.14
N HIS A 364 15.60 -24.37 13.37
CA HIS A 364 14.88 -25.59 13.76
C HIS A 364 13.67 -25.31 14.67
N GLN A 365 13.33 -24.04 14.88
CA GLN A 365 12.06 -23.68 15.53
C GLN A 365 10.88 -24.28 14.77
N THR A 366 9.91 -24.78 15.52
CA THR A 366 8.57 -25.10 15.03
C THR A 366 7.83 -23.84 14.57
N ALA A 367 6.75 -24.00 13.80
CA ALA A 367 5.96 -22.86 13.33
C ALA A 367 5.38 -22.03 14.49
N GLU A 368 4.96 -22.71 15.56
CA GLU A 368 4.44 -22.11 16.80
C GLU A 368 5.52 -21.31 17.51
N GLU A 369 6.73 -21.86 17.65
CA GLU A 369 7.88 -21.17 18.26
C GLU A 369 8.31 -19.96 17.43
N ILE A 370 8.39 -20.08 16.10
CA ILE A 370 8.70 -18.93 15.22
C ILE A 370 7.68 -17.82 15.45
N LYS A 371 6.38 -18.15 15.49
CA LYS A 371 5.31 -17.18 15.73
C LYS A 371 5.48 -16.50 17.09
N GLU A 372 5.65 -17.29 18.16
CA GLU A 372 5.83 -16.77 19.52
C GLU A 372 7.05 -15.85 19.61
N TYR A 373 8.18 -16.25 19.03
CA TYR A 373 9.42 -15.46 19.07
C TYR A 373 9.30 -14.17 18.28
N ARG A 374 8.62 -14.19 17.12
CA ARG A 374 8.32 -12.97 16.36
C ARG A 374 7.39 -12.02 17.13
N GLU A 375 6.37 -12.53 17.81
CA GLU A 375 5.48 -11.72 18.66
C GLU A 375 6.24 -11.08 19.83
N LYS A 376 7.19 -11.82 20.42
CA LYS A 376 8.03 -11.36 21.53
C LYS A 376 9.28 -10.59 21.09
N LYS A 377 9.47 -10.37 19.78
CA LYS A 377 10.70 -9.78 19.19
C LYS A 377 11.99 -10.48 19.70
N LYS A 378 11.99 -11.80 19.84
CA LYS A 378 13.14 -12.59 20.32
C LYS A 378 13.88 -13.24 19.15
N ASN A 379 15.20 -13.18 19.19
CA ASN A 379 16.05 -13.92 18.25
C ASN A 379 15.86 -15.43 18.44
N SER A 380 15.85 -16.17 17.33
CA SER A 380 15.90 -17.64 17.36
C SER A 380 17.19 -18.11 18.06
N PRO A 381 17.15 -19.21 18.84
CA PRO A 381 18.35 -19.83 19.41
C PRO A 381 19.40 -20.20 18.35
N TRP A 382 18.98 -20.41 17.10
CA TRP A 382 19.84 -20.81 15.98
C TRP A 382 20.38 -19.65 15.15
N ARG A 383 20.00 -18.41 15.47
CA ARG A 383 20.30 -17.20 14.66
C ARG A 383 21.79 -16.90 14.50
N ASP A 384 22.59 -17.23 15.51
CA ASP A 384 24.02 -16.91 15.57
C ASP A 384 24.90 -18.15 15.37
N ARG A 385 24.33 -19.23 14.83
CA ARG A 385 25.10 -20.43 14.47
C ARG A 385 26.16 -20.13 13.40
N PRO A 386 27.29 -20.85 13.37
CA PRO A 386 28.33 -20.64 12.37
C PRO A 386 27.81 -20.75 10.93
N ILE A 387 28.37 -19.92 10.03
CA ILE A 387 28.04 -19.92 8.59
C ILE A 387 28.22 -21.32 7.99
N SER A 388 29.32 -22.00 8.33
CA SER A 388 29.63 -23.36 7.86
C SER A 388 28.57 -24.39 8.28
N GLU A 389 28.00 -24.25 9.47
CA GLU A 389 26.92 -25.12 9.95
C GLU A 389 25.64 -24.88 9.15
N SER A 390 25.25 -23.62 8.93
CA SER A 390 24.08 -23.28 8.10
C SER A 390 24.23 -23.78 6.66
N LEU A 391 25.42 -23.64 6.06
CA LEU A 391 25.69 -24.16 4.71
C LEU A 391 25.51 -25.67 4.62
N ARG A 392 26.08 -26.41 5.56
CA ARG A 392 25.92 -27.87 5.63
C ARG A 392 24.46 -28.26 5.81
N LEU A 393 23.76 -27.66 6.77
CA LEU A 393 22.35 -27.97 7.04
C LEU A 393 21.45 -27.63 5.85
N PHE A 394 21.71 -26.52 5.14
CA PHE A 394 20.91 -26.16 3.97
C PHE A 394 21.13 -27.11 2.79
N ASP A 395 22.34 -27.66 2.62
CA ASP A 395 22.60 -28.78 1.70
C ASP A 395 21.87 -30.06 2.12
N GLU A 396 21.90 -30.42 3.41
CA GLU A 396 21.15 -31.55 3.95
C GLU A 396 19.63 -31.39 3.74
N MET A 397 19.09 -30.18 3.90
CA MET A 397 17.70 -29.85 3.56
C MET A 397 17.43 -30.11 2.07
N LYS A 398 18.29 -29.62 1.16
CA LYS A 398 18.15 -29.84 -0.29
C LYS A 398 18.20 -31.31 -0.69
N ARG A 399 19.02 -32.12 0.01
CA ARG A 399 19.17 -33.56 -0.20
C ARG A 399 18.07 -34.40 0.43
N GLY A 400 17.08 -33.77 1.08
CA GLY A 400 15.96 -34.47 1.71
C GLY A 400 16.35 -35.25 2.97
N MET A 401 17.44 -34.87 3.64
CA MET A 401 17.91 -35.55 4.87
C MET A 401 17.19 -35.07 6.13
N ILE A 402 16.35 -34.04 6.01
CA ILE A 402 15.59 -33.43 7.12
C ILE A 402 14.10 -33.47 6.77
N GLU A 403 13.26 -33.90 7.72
CA GLU A 403 11.81 -34.03 7.51
C GLU A 403 11.11 -32.67 7.35
N GLU A 404 9.92 -32.67 6.74
CA GLU A 404 9.08 -31.47 6.61
C GLU A 404 8.85 -30.79 7.97
N GLY A 405 8.99 -29.47 7.99
CA GLY A 405 8.76 -28.66 9.19
C GLY A 405 9.84 -28.76 10.28
N LYS A 406 10.89 -29.59 10.10
CA LYS A 406 12.00 -29.71 11.07
C LYS A 406 13.14 -28.72 10.84
N ALA A 407 13.19 -28.08 9.68
CA ALA A 407 14.11 -26.99 9.40
C ALA A 407 13.54 -26.00 8.38
N THR A 408 13.94 -24.74 8.53
CA THR A 408 13.69 -23.67 7.55
C THR A 408 14.96 -22.86 7.34
N LEU A 409 15.13 -22.26 6.17
CA LEU A 409 16.13 -21.20 6.01
C LEU A 409 15.44 -19.88 6.33
N ARG A 410 16.03 -19.06 7.20
CA ARG A 410 15.51 -17.74 7.55
C ARG A 410 16.51 -16.65 7.20
N MET A 411 15.99 -15.53 6.72
CA MET A 411 16.74 -14.31 6.48
C MET A 411 17.14 -13.70 7.82
N LYS A 412 18.37 -13.24 7.99
CA LYS A 412 18.89 -12.63 9.22
C LYS A 412 18.74 -11.10 9.10
N GLN A 413 17.55 -10.63 9.42
CA GLN A 413 17.11 -9.24 9.29
C GLN A 413 17.20 -8.52 10.66
N ASP A 414 16.13 -7.85 11.10
CA ASP A 414 16.09 -7.08 12.34
C ASP A 414 14.82 -7.39 13.14
N MET A 415 14.99 -8.25 14.14
CA MET A 415 13.92 -8.66 15.04
C MET A 415 13.37 -7.53 15.92
N GLN A 416 14.11 -6.42 16.09
CA GLN A 416 13.68 -5.28 16.89
C GLN A 416 12.98 -4.18 16.07
N SER A 417 13.00 -4.28 14.73
CA SER A 417 12.36 -3.31 13.84
C SER A 417 10.90 -3.01 14.22
N ASP A 418 10.40 -1.83 13.89
CA ASP A 418 8.96 -1.53 14.00
C ASP A 418 8.14 -2.17 12.86
N ASN A 419 8.81 -2.66 11.81
CA ASN A 419 8.18 -3.39 10.72
C ASN A 419 8.29 -4.91 10.93
N PHE A 420 7.15 -5.57 11.15
CA PHE A 420 7.05 -7.02 11.35
C PHE A 420 7.58 -7.87 10.18
N ASN A 421 7.65 -7.29 8.97
CA ASN A 421 8.24 -7.97 7.80
C ASN A 421 9.78 -7.97 7.82
N MET A 422 10.41 -7.36 8.81
CA MET A 422 11.86 -7.46 9.04
C MET A 422 12.21 -8.53 10.09
N TYR A 423 11.23 -9.32 10.55
CA TYR A 423 11.43 -10.31 11.63
C TYR A 423 11.84 -11.66 11.08
N ASP A 424 13.10 -11.73 10.66
CA ASP A 424 13.78 -12.91 10.14
C ASP A 424 12.85 -13.81 9.31
N LEU A 425 12.36 -13.29 8.18
CA LEU A 425 11.40 -13.98 7.33
C LEU A 425 11.96 -15.32 6.81
N ILE A 426 11.06 -16.30 6.64
CA ILE A 426 11.43 -17.61 6.07
C ILE A 426 11.77 -17.42 4.59
N ALA A 427 12.97 -17.84 4.19
CA ALA A 427 13.41 -17.91 2.81
C ALA A 427 13.08 -19.25 2.16
N TYR A 428 13.31 -20.39 2.84
CA TYR A 428 13.03 -21.74 2.32
C TYR A 428 12.32 -22.62 3.34
N ARG A 429 11.47 -23.51 2.83
CA ARG A 429 10.79 -24.58 3.57
C ARG A 429 10.98 -25.92 2.86
N ILE A 430 10.95 -27.01 3.63
CA ILE A 430 11.02 -28.38 3.10
C ILE A 430 9.61 -28.84 2.72
N LYS A 431 9.46 -29.42 1.53
CA LYS A 431 8.26 -30.10 1.03
C LYS A 431 8.67 -31.27 0.15
N PHE A 432 8.14 -32.46 0.38
CA PHE A 432 8.43 -33.65 -0.45
C PHE A 432 7.41 -33.87 -1.57
N THR A 433 6.32 -33.09 -1.60
CA THR A 433 5.38 -33.07 -2.72
C THR A 433 6.11 -32.67 -4.01
N PRO A 434 6.07 -33.50 -5.08
CA PRO A 434 6.64 -33.16 -6.37
C PRO A 434 6.03 -31.88 -6.94
N HIS A 435 6.84 -31.06 -7.59
CA HIS A 435 6.39 -29.82 -8.22
C HIS A 435 5.76 -30.09 -9.60
N PRO A 436 4.60 -29.51 -9.95
CA PRO A 436 3.95 -29.78 -11.23
C PRO A 436 4.79 -29.40 -12.46
N HIS A 437 5.48 -28.25 -12.42
CA HIS A 437 6.45 -27.85 -13.46
C HIS A 437 7.87 -28.42 -13.29
N ALA A 438 8.50 -28.24 -12.11
CA ALA A 438 9.89 -28.63 -11.87
C ALA A 438 10.15 -30.11 -11.49
N GLY A 439 9.09 -30.92 -11.35
CA GLY A 439 9.18 -32.34 -10.99
C GLY A 439 9.68 -32.59 -9.56
N ASP A 440 10.40 -33.70 -9.37
CA ASP A 440 10.95 -34.17 -8.10
C ASP A 440 12.41 -33.75 -7.85
N LYS A 441 12.94 -32.84 -8.68
CA LYS A 441 14.32 -32.32 -8.57
C LYS A 441 14.57 -31.57 -7.26
N TRP A 442 13.52 -31.03 -6.64
CA TRP A 442 13.61 -30.19 -5.45
C TRP A 442 12.71 -30.73 -4.34
N CYS A 443 13.22 -30.72 -3.10
CA CYS A 443 12.43 -30.94 -1.88
C CYS A 443 12.48 -29.75 -0.92
N ILE A 444 13.08 -28.65 -1.36
CA ILE A 444 13.07 -27.36 -0.67
C ILE A 444 12.54 -26.31 -1.62
N TYR A 445 11.66 -25.44 -1.13
CA TYR A 445 10.99 -24.45 -1.95
C TYR A 445 11.12 -23.07 -1.32
N PRO A 446 11.41 -22.04 -2.13
CA PRO A 446 11.51 -20.68 -1.63
C PRO A 446 10.12 -20.17 -1.20
N SER A 447 10.10 -19.21 -0.28
CA SER A 447 8.89 -18.46 0.06
C SER A 447 8.62 -17.39 -1.00
N TYR A 448 7.38 -16.91 -1.02
CA TYR A 448 6.97 -15.75 -1.83
C TYR A 448 7.90 -14.55 -1.62
N ASP A 449 8.14 -14.18 -0.36
CA ASP A 449 8.94 -13.00 -0.01
C ASP A 449 10.39 -13.10 -0.50
N TYR A 450 10.94 -14.31 -0.56
CA TYR A 450 12.29 -14.55 -1.05
C TYR A 450 12.34 -14.59 -2.57
N ALA A 451 11.48 -15.38 -3.21
CA ALA A 451 11.55 -15.61 -4.65
C ALA A 451 11.13 -14.38 -5.46
N HIS A 452 10.02 -13.75 -5.10
CA HIS A 452 9.36 -12.79 -5.97
C HIS A 452 10.22 -11.55 -6.28
N CYS A 453 10.95 -11.03 -5.28
CA CYS A 453 11.84 -9.88 -5.48
C CYS A 453 13.10 -10.23 -6.27
N ILE A 454 13.69 -11.40 -5.99
CA ILE A 454 14.87 -11.87 -6.72
C ILE A 454 14.51 -12.10 -8.20
N VAL A 455 13.39 -12.75 -8.48
CA VAL A 455 12.97 -12.98 -9.87
C VAL A 455 12.63 -11.68 -10.58
N ASP A 456 12.07 -10.68 -9.90
CA ASP A 456 11.94 -9.33 -10.47
C ASP A 456 13.31 -8.75 -10.89
N SER A 457 14.36 -8.95 -10.09
CA SER A 457 15.71 -8.54 -10.47
C SER A 457 16.25 -9.34 -11.65
N LEU A 458 16.07 -10.67 -11.66
CA LEU A 458 16.59 -11.56 -12.72
C LEU A 458 15.91 -11.29 -14.06
N GLU A 459 14.61 -11.02 -14.05
CA GLU A 459 13.83 -10.66 -15.24
C GLU A 459 14.02 -9.19 -15.66
N ASN A 460 14.90 -8.44 -14.99
CA ASN A 460 15.12 -7.01 -15.26
C ASN A 460 13.80 -6.22 -15.27
N ILE A 461 12.95 -6.45 -14.28
CA ILE A 461 11.70 -5.70 -14.15
C ILE A 461 12.02 -4.24 -13.85
N THR A 462 11.52 -3.31 -14.64
CA THR A 462 11.67 -1.88 -14.34
C THR A 462 10.67 -1.41 -13.30
N HIS A 463 9.43 -1.90 -13.40
CA HIS A 463 8.27 -1.49 -12.61
C HIS A 463 7.61 -2.72 -11.99
N SER A 464 7.88 -2.92 -10.70
CA SER A 464 7.32 -3.98 -9.88
C SER A 464 6.01 -3.47 -9.25
N LEU A 465 4.90 -3.67 -9.97
CA LEU A 465 3.59 -3.13 -9.58
C LEU A 465 2.82 -4.17 -8.76
N CYS A 466 2.33 -3.79 -7.58
CA CYS A 466 1.57 -4.66 -6.70
C CYS A 466 0.48 -3.89 -5.95
N THR A 467 -0.26 -4.53 -5.06
CA THR A 467 -1.34 -3.87 -4.31
C THR A 467 -0.85 -3.34 -2.95
N LEU A 468 -1.55 -2.35 -2.39
CA LEU A 468 -1.19 -1.70 -1.10
C LEU A 468 -1.04 -2.66 0.09
N GLU A 469 -1.66 -3.83 0.03
CA GLU A 469 -1.48 -4.87 1.05
C GLU A 469 -0.01 -5.32 1.22
N PHE A 470 0.84 -5.06 0.22
CA PHE A 470 2.27 -5.39 0.22
C PHE A 470 3.18 -4.21 0.57
N GLU A 471 2.64 -3.02 0.86
CA GLU A 471 3.43 -1.81 1.13
C GLU A 471 4.43 -2.01 2.29
N THR A 472 3.98 -2.68 3.37
CA THR A 472 4.84 -2.97 4.53
C THR A 472 5.96 -3.98 4.22
N ARG A 473 5.87 -4.74 3.12
CA ARG A 473 6.90 -5.69 2.67
C ARG A 473 7.96 -5.03 1.79
N ARG A 474 7.78 -3.76 1.42
CA ARG A 474 8.76 -3.02 0.61
C ARG A 474 10.14 -2.99 1.27
N ALA A 475 10.20 -2.82 2.59
CA ALA A 475 11.46 -2.85 3.34
C ALA A 475 12.18 -4.20 3.19
N SER A 476 11.48 -5.32 3.39
CA SER A 476 12.07 -6.65 3.24
C SER A 476 12.47 -6.96 1.79
N TYR A 477 11.69 -6.48 0.82
CA TYR A 477 11.98 -6.59 -0.61
C TYR A 477 13.34 -5.97 -0.96
N TYR A 478 13.53 -4.68 -0.65
CA TYR A 478 14.78 -3.99 -0.98
C TYR A 478 15.94 -4.43 -0.09
N TRP A 479 15.70 -4.82 1.16
CA TRP A 479 16.73 -5.39 2.02
C TRP A 479 17.36 -6.63 1.39
N LEU A 480 16.54 -7.54 0.83
CA LEU A 480 17.04 -8.78 0.25
C LEU A 480 17.88 -8.51 -1.00
N LEU A 481 17.37 -7.66 -1.90
CA LEU A 481 18.10 -7.28 -3.12
C LEU A 481 19.41 -6.56 -2.80
N HIS A 482 19.40 -5.64 -1.84
CA HIS A 482 20.61 -4.96 -1.38
C HIS A 482 21.62 -5.94 -0.76
N SER A 483 21.16 -6.87 0.08
CA SER A 483 22.04 -7.86 0.75
C SER A 483 22.72 -8.81 -0.24
N LEU A 484 22.09 -9.04 -1.41
CA LEU A 484 22.62 -9.87 -2.48
C LEU A 484 23.35 -9.07 -3.58
N ASP A 485 23.40 -7.74 -3.47
CA ASP A 485 23.93 -6.85 -4.50
C ASP A 485 23.26 -7.06 -5.87
N LEU A 486 21.93 -7.15 -5.85
CA LEU A 486 21.08 -7.34 -7.02
C LEU A 486 20.41 -6.03 -7.44
N TYR A 487 20.00 -5.98 -8.71
CA TYR A 487 19.25 -4.86 -9.28
C TYR A 487 17.91 -4.68 -8.56
N GLN A 488 17.61 -3.43 -8.20
CA GLN A 488 16.45 -3.03 -7.43
C GLN A 488 15.41 -2.37 -8.34
N PRO A 489 14.34 -3.08 -8.70
CA PRO A 489 13.27 -2.54 -9.54
C PRO A 489 12.44 -1.50 -8.77
N TYR A 490 11.81 -0.57 -9.49
CA TYR A 490 10.89 0.39 -8.86
C TYR A 490 9.60 -0.30 -8.44
N VAL A 491 9.39 -0.44 -7.12
CA VAL A 491 8.17 -0.98 -6.53
C VAL A 491 7.14 0.12 -6.33
N TRP A 492 5.92 -0.10 -6.81
CA TRP A 492 4.80 0.80 -6.57
C TRP A 492 3.47 0.08 -6.37
N GLU A 493 2.77 0.49 -5.34
CA GLU A 493 1.58 -0.16 -4.83
C GLU A 493 0.33 0.64 -5.19
N TYR A 494 -0.64 0.00 -5.84
CA TYR A 494 -1.95 0.58 -6.15
C TYR A 494 -3.04 0.02 -5.25
N SER A 495 -4.15 0.77 -5.14
CA SER A 495 -5.31 0.32 -4.41
C SER A 495 -5.96 -0.89 -5.09
N ARG A 496 -6.24 -1.91 -4.29
CA ARG A 496 -6.99 -3.08 -4.76
C ARG A 496 -8.39 -2.65 -5.20
N LEU A 497 -8.85 -3.23 -6.30
CA LEU A 497 -10.25 -3.14 -6.69
C LEU A 497 -11.08 -4.06 -5.80
N ASN A 498 -12.00 -3.47 -5.04
CA ASN A 498 -13.04 -4.18 -4.31
C ASN A 498 -14.39 -3.76 -4.87
N VAL A 499 -15.26 -4.74 -5.13
CA VAL A 499 -16.62 -4.50 -5.57
C VAL A 499 -17.56 -4.80 -4.40
N THR A 500 -18.48 -3.89 -4.11
CA THR A 500 -19.49 -4.09 -3.07
C THR A 500 -20.51 -5.17 -3.48
N ASN A 501 -21.26 -5.70 -2.52
CA ASN A 501 -22.29 -6.74 -2.74
C ASN A 501 -21.77 -8.05 -3.37
N THR A 502 -20.47 -8.35 -3.24
CA THR A 502 -19.88 -9.60 -3.68
C THR A 502 -18.79 -10.09 -2.72
N VAL A 503 -18.24 -11.29 -2.98
CA VAL A 503 -17.07 -11.82 -2.29
C VAL A 503 -15.97 -12.10 -3.31
N MET A 504 -14.75 -11.63 -3.04
CA MET A 504 -13.61 -11.79 -3.95
C MET A 504 -12.48 -12.64 -3.37
N SER A 505 -12.47 -12.92 -2.06
CA SER A 505 -11.42 -13.75 -1.47
C SER A 505 -11.56 -15.21 -1.92
N LYS A 506 -10.46 -15.82 -2.37
CA LYS A 506 -10.38 -17.23 -2.78
C LYS A 506 -11.06 -18.18 -1.80
N ARG A 507 -10.80 -18.03 -0.49
CA ARG A 507 -11.42 -18.86 0.56
C ARG A 507 -12.95 -18.83 0.53
N LYS A 508 -13.56 -17.65 0.36
CA LYS A 508 -15.03 -17.50 0.30
C LYS A 508 -15.59 -18.00 -1.04
N LEU A 509 -14.91 -17.73 -2.15
CA LEU A 509 -15.33 -18.24 -3.47
C LEU A 509 -15.28 -19.77 -3.50
N ASN A 510 -14.21 -20.37 -2.99
CA ASN A 510 -14.08 -21.82 -2.90
C ASN A 510 -15.20 -22.40 -2.02
N PHE A 511 -15.52 -21.77 -0.88
CA PHE A 511 -16.64 -22.19 -0.05
C PHE A 511 -17.97 -22.21 -0.83
N LEU A 512 -18.26 -21.20 -1.66
CA LEU A 512 -19.48 -21.16 -2.47
C LEU A 512 -19.55 -22.31 -3.49
N VAL A 513 -18.43 -22.58 -4.17
CA VAL A 513 -18.33 -23.62 -5.20
C VAL A 513 -18.39 -25.02 -4.58
N THR A 514 -17.60 -25.29 -3.53
CA THR A 514 -17.57 -26.59 -2.87
C THR A 514 -18.90 -26.94 -2.22
N ASN A 515 -19.59 -25.98 -1.60
CA ASN A 515 -20.89 -26.20 -0.96
C ASN A 515 -22.08 -26.06 -1.93
N LYS A 516 -21.82 -26.00 -3.25
CA LYS A 516 -22.85 -25.98 -4.30
C LYS A 516 -23.89 -24.85 -4.14
N HIS A 517 -23.46 -23.70 -3.62
CA HIS A 517 -24.27 -22.48 -3.66
C HIS A 517 -24.29 -21.84 -5.06
N VAL A 518 -23.33 -22.23 -5.91
CA VAL A 518 -23.16 -21.85 -7.31
C VAL A 518 -22.79 -23.09 -8.13
N ASP A 519 -22.96 -23.02 -9.45
CA ASP A 519 -22.81 -24.16 -10.36
C ASP A 519 -21.33 -24.53 -10.56
N GLY A 520 -20.44 -23.56 -10.44
CA GLY A 520 -19.01 -23.70 -10.68
C GLY A 520 -18.27 -22.37 -10.52
N TRP A 521 -16.97 -22.37 -10.86
CA TRP A 521 -16.14 -21.17 -10.83
C TRP A 521 -16.47 -20.17 -11.95
N ASP A 522 -17.14 -20.62 -13.00
CA ASP A 522 -17.63 -19.83 -14.12
C ASP A 522 -19.11 -19.42 -13.95
N ASP A 523 -19.70 -19.64 -12.78
CA ASP A 523 -21.10 -19.27 -12.54
C ASP A 523 -21.32 -17.75 -12.76
N PRO A 524 -22.31 -17.33 -13.57
CA PRO A 524 -22.58 -15.92 -13.88
C PRO A 524 -22.84 -15.00 -12.67
N ARG A 525 -23.13 -15.56 -11.49
CA ARG A 525 -23.32 -14.80 -10.24
C ARG A 525 -22.00 -14.45 -9.56
N LEU A 526 -20.90 -15.13 -9.90
CA LEU A 526 -19.58 -14.84 -9.37
C LEU A 526 -18.91 -13.70 -10.14
N MET A 527 -18.08 -12.93 -9.42
CA MET A 527 -17.21 -11.91 -10.01
C MET A 527 -15.86 -12.50 -10.47
N THR A 528 -15.82 -13.79 -10.75
CA THR A 528 -14.73 -14.42 -11.50
C THR A 528 -14.75 -13.90 -12.94
N LEU A 529 -13.59 -13.80 -13.59
CA LEU A 529 -13.53 -13.36 -14.99
C LEU A 529 -14.19 -14.39 -15.91
N ALA A 530 -14.09 -15.68 -15.60
CA ALA A 530 -14.88 -16.74 -16.22
C ALA A 530 -16.40 -16.51 -16.04
N GLY A 531 -16.85 -16.22 -14.81
CA GLY A 531 -18.26 -15.96 -14.51
C GLY A 531 -18.80 -14.75 -15.26
N LEU A 532 -18.05 -13.64 -15.27
CA LEU A 532 -18.41 -12.45 -16.03
C LEU A 532 -18.46 -12.69 -17.54
N ARG A 533 -17.50 -13.45 -18.07
CA ARG A 533 -17.52 -13.85 -19.49
C ARG A 533 -18.74 -14.69 -19.82
N ARG A 534 -19.05 -15.71 -19.02
CA ARG A 534 -20.24 -16.57 -19.20
C ARG A 534 -21.54 -15.80 -19.01
N ARG A 535 -21.55 -14.77 -18.15
CA ARG A 535 -22.67 -13.83 -17.98
C ARG A 535 -22.94 -12.97 -19.23
N GLY A 536 -21.97 -12.87 -20.14
CA GLY A 536 -22.06 -12.04 -21.35
C GLY A 536 -21.40 -10.67 -21.22
N VAL A 537 -20.62 -10.41 -20.17
CA VAL A 537 -19.83 -9.18 -20.05
C VAL A 537 -18.65 -9.26 -21.02
N THR A 538 -18.48 -8.25 -21.86
CA THR A 538 -17.39 -8.22 -22.85
C THR A 538 -16.06 -7.80 -22.22
N SER A 539 -14.95 -8.22 -22.84
CA SER A 539 -13.60 -7.77 -22.44
C SER A 539 -13.43 -6.26 -22.55
N SER A 540 -14.04 -5.64 -23.59
CA SER A 540 -14.07 -4.19 -23.75
C SER A 540 -14.74 -3.49 -22.56
N ALA A 541 -15.89 -3.99 -22.08
CA ALA A 541 -16.58 -3.42 -20.93
C ALA A 541 -15.73 -3.51 -19.64
N ILE A 542 -15.05 -4.63 -19.41
CA ILE A 542 -14.15 -4.80 -18.26
C ILE A 542 -12.97 -3.84 -18.34
N ASN A 543 -12.32 -3.75 -19.50
CA ASN A 543 -11.17 -2.86 -19.70
C ASN A 543 -11.56 -1.39 -19.54
N THR A 544 -12.70 -0.97 -20.09
CA THR A 544 -13.23 0.39 -19.93
C THR A 544 -13.59 0.68 -18.47
N PHE A 545 -14.21 -0.27 -17.77
CA PHE A 545 -14.51 -0.14 -16.33
C PHE A 545 -13.24 0.08 -15.50
N VAL A 546 -12.22 -0.75 -15.71
CA VAL A 546 -10.94 -0.65 -15.00
C VAL A 546 -10.21 0.66 -15.35
N ARG A 547 -10.23 1.06 -16.62
CA ARG A 547 -9.66 2.35 -17.06
C ARG A 547 -10.35 3.52 -16.36
N GLY A 548 -11.69 3.51 -16.28
CA GLY A 548 -12.47 4.56 -15.63
C GLY A 548 -12.23 4.69 -14.12
N ILE A 549 -11.89 3.59 -13.43
CA ILE A 549 -11.49 3.63 -12.02
C ILE A 549 -10.10 4.26 -11.84
N GLY A 550 -9.23 4.11 -12.83
CA GLY A 550 -7.86 4.62 -12.80
C GLY A 550 -6.93 3.88 -11.86
N ILE A 551 -5.70 4.41 -11.74
CA ILE A 551 -4.61 3.85 -10.95
C ILE A 551 -4.28 4.84 -9.83
N THR A 552 -4.71 4.55 -8.61
CA THR A 552 -4.50 5.43 -7.46
C THR A 552 -4.05 4.63 -6.24
N ARG A 553 -3.47 5.31 -5.25
CA ARG A 553 -3.16 4.76 -3.92
C ARG A 553 -4.32 4.88 -2.94
N ARG A 554 -5.47 5.41 -3.36
CA ARG A 554 -6.69 5.49 -2.54
C ARG A 554 -7.61 4.35 -2.92
N SER A 555 -8.14 3.64 -1.93
CA SER A 555 -9.18 2.63 -2.18
C SER A 555 -10.38 3.33 -2.80
N VAL A 556 -10.66 3.01 -4.07
CA VAL A 556 -11.89 3.41 -4.75
C VAL A 556 -12.91 2.32 -4.41
N ILE A 557 -13.97 2.70 -3.70
CA ILE A 557 -15.10 1.82 -3.32
C ILE A 557 -16.11 1.80 -4.44
#